data_AF-G7MBW0-F1
#
_entry.id   AF-G7MBW0-F1
#
_cell.length_a   1.000
_cell.length_b   1.000
_cell.length_c   1.000
_cell.angle_alpha   90.00
_cell.angle_beta   90.00
_cell.angle_gamma   90.00
#
_symmetry.space_group_name_H-M   'P 1'
#
loop_
_entity.id
_entity.type
_entity.pdbx_description
1 polymer ?
#
loop_
_entity_poly.entity_id
_entity_poly.type
_entity_poly.pdbx_seq_one_letter_code
_entity_poly.pdbx_strand_id
1 'polypeptide(L)'
;MKKIDLEQHFYDTCILDVLEKRKVPPCYDTKTQVFEFTQFDKISAAAVMPLLLDIAESRLKQMDQLGIDIAVLSCSPGPEQFDIQESIDACSKVNDALGAIIKKYPGRFFGSATLPVKDPEAACKELERCVKQYGFVRAFLFIASILNHLFYSIL
;
A
#
# COMPACT_ATOMS: atom_id res chain seq x y z
N MET A 1 -28.56 -4.52 -5.75
CA MET A 1 -27.66 -3.42 -5.34
C MET A 1 -26.25 -4.00 -5.28
N LYS A 2 -25.24 -3.33 -5.86
CA LYS A 2 -23.84 -3.80 -5.75
C LYS A 2 -23.28 -3.46 -4.37
N LYS A 3 -22.54 -4.39 -3.75
CA LYS A 3 -21.76 -4.18 -2.52
C LYS A 3 -20.29 -3.96 -2.88
N ILE A 4 -19.75 -2.83 -2.45
CA ILE A 4 -18.40 -2.39 -2.78
C ILE A 4 -17.63 -2.19 -1.48
N ASP A 5 -16.51 -2.90 -1.33
CA ASP A 5 -15.53 -2.67 -0.28
C ASP A 5 -14.52 -1.62 -0.77
N LEU A 6 -14.40 -0.52 -0.04
CA LEU A 6 -13.55 0.61 -0.41
C LEU A 6 -12.18 0.56 0.26
N GLU A 7 -11.90 -0.36 1.18
CA GLU A 7 -10.66 -0.31 1.95
C GLU A 7 -10.10 -1.69 2.27
N GLN A 8 -9.37 -2.24 1.29
CA GLN A 8 -8.66 -3.50 1.40
C GLN A 8 -7.16 -3.25 1.20
N HIS A 9 -6.37 -3.58 2.22
CA HIS A 9 -4.94 -3.33 2.22
C HIS A 9 -4.15 -4.57 1.85
N PHE A 10 -3.04 -4.40 1.12
CA PHE A 10 -2.08 -5.45 0.78
C PHE A 10 -0.64 -4.96 0.95
N TYR A 11 0.32 -5.88 1.00
CA TYR A 11 1.75 -5.57 0.84
C TYR A 11 2.27 -6.28 -0.41
N ASP A 12 3.04 -5.55 -1.22
CA ASP A 12 3.96 -6.17 -2.18
C ASP A 12 5.28 -6.46 -1.47
N THR A 13 5.97 -7.54 -1.85
CA THR A 13 7.24 -7.93 -1.23
C THR A 13 8.30 -6.84 -1.37
N CYS A 14 8.27 -6.03 -2.44
CA CYS A 14 9.24 -4.95 -2.60
C CYS A 14 9.18 -3.91 -1.47
N ILE A 15 8.01 -3.73 -0.82
CA ILE A 15 7.87 -2.84 0.33
C ILE A 15 8.51 -3.46 1.57
N LEU A 16 8.26 -4.76 1.78
CA LEU A 16 8.80 -5.48 2.93
C LEU A 16 10.33 -5.56 2.87
N ASP A 17 10.90 -5.76 1.69
CA ASP A 17 12.35 -5.78 1.46
C ASP A 17 13.03 -4.46 1.85
N VAL A 18 12.33 -3.33 1.67
CA VAL A 18 12.82 -2.02 2.11
C VAL A 18 12.63 -1.88 3.61
N LEU A 19 11.45 -2.21 4.14
CA LEU A 19 11.15 -2.13 5.58
C LEU A 19 12.09 -2.98 6.44
N GLU A 20 12.57 -4.12 5.93
CA GLU A 20 13.53 -4.98 6.63
C GLU A 20 14.92 -4.36 6.76
N LYS A 21 15.33 -3.53 5.79
CA LYS A 21 16.66 -2.89 5.78
C LYS A 21 16.69 -1.61 6.60
N ARG A 22 15.53 -1.05 6.94
CA ARG A 22 15.41 0.20 7.67
C ARG A 22 15.85 0.03 9.12
N LYS A 23 16.53 1.06 9.63
CA LYS A 23 16.93 1.17 11.04
C LYS A 23 16.08 2.14 11.83
N VAL A 24 15.20 2.86 11.14
CA VAL A 24 14.27 3.85 11.70
C VAL A 24 12.85 3.48 11.32
N PRO A 25 11.90 3.46 12.28
CA PRO A 25 10.51 3.15 12.01
C PRO A 25 9.93 3.94 10.83
N PRO A 26 9.00 3.36 10.05
CA PRO A 26 8.54 1.98 10.16
C PRO A 26 9.61 0.97 9.71
N CYS A 27 9.75 -0.12 10.45
CA CYS A 27 10.61 -1.28 10.11
C CYS A 27 9.78 -2.56 10.17
N TYR A 28 10.23 -3.60 9.46
CA TYR A 28 9.61 -4.92 9.50
C TYR A 28 10.65 -6.02 9.64
N ASP A 29 10.58 -6.81 10.69
CA ASP A 29 11.42 -8.00 10.84
C ASP A 29 10.71 -9.21 10.21
N THR A 30 11.25 -9.72 9.11
CA THR A 30 10.67 -10.85 8.37
C THR A 30 10.70 -12.16 9.15
N LYS A 31 11.66 -12.33 10.07
CA LYS A 31 11.83 -13.56 10.86
C LYS A 31 10.84 -13.63 12.00
N THR A 32 10.64 -12.50 12.69
CA THR A 32 9.69 -12.41 13.80
C THR A 32 8.29 -11.99 13.35
N GLN A 33 8.16 -11.51 12.11
CA GLN A 33 6.94 -10.93 11.55
C GLN A 33 6.39 -9.79 12.42
N VAL A 34 7.27 -8.91 12.88
CA VAL A 34 6.91 -7.77 13.73
C VAL A 34 7.13 -6.47 12.95
N PHE A 35 6.11 -5.63 12.90
CA PHE A 35 6.25 -4.23 12.51
C PHE A 35 6.62 -3.38 13.71
N GLU A 36 7.59 -2.51 13.54
CA GLU A 36 7.86 -1.40 14.44
C GLU A 36 7.42 -0.13 13.73
N PHE A 37 6.21 0.38 14.03
CA PHE A 37 5.66 1.56 13.36
C PHE A 37 6.20 2.86 13.95
N THR A 38 6.45 2.85 15.26
CA THR A 38 7.12 3.92 16.01
C THR A 38 8.17 3.29 16.92
N GLN A 39 8.96 4.11 17.61
CA GLN A 39 9.92 3.64 18.62
C GLN A 39 9.27 2.97 19.85
N PHE A 40 7.95 3.10 20.01
CA PHE A 40 7.20 2.53 21.14
C PHE A 40 6.17 1.48 20.70
N ASP A 41 5.79 1.46 19.42
CA ASP A 41 4.71 0.62 18.90
C ASP A 41 5.27 -0.53 18.06
N LYS A 42 5.30 -1.72 18.68
CA LYS A 42 5.60 -2.99 18.00
C LYS A 42 4.34 -3.83 17.90
N ILE A 43 4.01 -4.29 16.69
CA ILE A 43 2.82 -5.09 16.41
C ILE A 43 3.24 -6.36 15.68
N SER A 44 2.86 -7.51 16.20
CA SER A 44 3.02 -8.77 15.47
C SER A 44 2.04 -8.83 14.30
N ALA A 45 2.57 -9.03 13.11
CA ALA A 45 1.83 -9.23 11.87
C ALA A 45 1.59 -10.71 11.57
N ALA A 46 2.10 -11.64 12.38
CA ALA A 46 2.15 -13.07 12.04
C ALA A 46 0.78 -13.65 11.63
N ALA A 47 -0.30 -13.24 12.28
CA ALA A 47 -1.65 -13.71 11.97
C ALA A 47 -2.25 -13.10 10.69
N VAL A 48 -1.82 -11.89 10.30
CA VAL A 48 -2.41 -11.12 9.21
C VAL A 48 -1.54 -11.07 7.96
N MET A 49 -0.22 -11.29 8.08
CA MET A 49 0.75 -11.19 7.00
C MET A 49 0.41 -12.10 5.81
N PRO A 50 0.01 -13.37 5.99
CA PRO A 50 -0.41 -14.20 4.86
C PRO A 50 -1.58 -13.60 4.07
N LEU A 51 -2.51 -12.92 4.76
CA LEU A 51 -3.65 -12.25 4.13
C LEU A 51 -3.22 -10.97 3.40
N LEU A 52 -2.27 -10.23 3.97
CA LEU A 52 -1.73 -9.00 3.35
C LEU A 52 -0.88 -9.30 2.11
N LEU A 53 -0.20 -10.45 2.06
CA LEU A 53 0.60 -10.90 0.92
C LEU A 53 -0.22 -11.56 -0.19
N ASP A 54 -1.39 -12.10 0.12
CA ASP A 54 -2.30 -12.60 -0.91
C ASP A 54 -3.16 -11.44 -1.46
N ILE A 55 -2.78 -10.94 -2.62
CA ILE A 55 -3.42 -9.77 -3.25
C ILE A 55 -4.76 -10.17 -3.91
N ALA A 56 -5.04 -11.45 -4.18
CA ALA A 56 -6.21 -11.80 -4.99
C ALA A 56 -6.95 -13.09 -4.63
N GLU A 57 -6.31 -14.25 -4.51
CA GLU A 57 -7.04 -15.53 -4.61
C GLU A 57 -7.92 -15.81 -3.39
N SER A 58 -7.37 -15.71 -2.18
CA SER A 58 -8.17 -15.84 -0.95
C SER A 58 -9.16 -14.69 -0.81
N ARG A 59 -8.80 -13.48 -1.24
CA ARG A 59 -9.68 -12.29 -1.19
C ARG A 59 -10.90 -12.50 -2.06
N LEU A 60 -10.73 -12.98 -3.28
CA LEU A 60 -11.83 -13.25 -4.20
C LEU A 60 -12.80 -14.27 -3.59
N LYS A 61 -12.26 -15.35 -2.99
CA LYS A 61 -13.07 -16.36 -2.31
C LYS A 61 -13.85 -15.77 -1.12
N GLN A 62 -13.21 -14.92 -0.31
CA GLN A 62 -13.88 -14.24 0.80
C GLN A 62 -14.96 -13.26 0.31
N MET A 63 -14.68 -12.52 -0.76
CA MET A 63 -15.65 -11.63 -1.40
C MET A 63 -16.89 -12.41 -1.86
N ASP A 64 -16.70 -13.55 -2.54
CA ASP A 64 -17.80 -14.40 -2.99
C ASP A 64 -18.64 -14.93 -1.80
N GLN A 65 -17.99 -15.32 -0.70
CA GLN A 65 -18.67 -15.79 0.51
C GLN A 65 -19.49 -14.70 1.22
N LEU A 66 -18.98 -13.46 1.24
CA LEU A 66 -19.62 -12.32 1.91
C LEU A 66 -20.61 -11.58 0.98
N GLY A 67 -20.67 -11.97 -0.30
CA GLY A 67 -21.45 -11.31 -1.33
C GLY A 67 -20.96 -9.88 -1.59
N ILE A 68 -19.64 -9.67 -1.58
CA ILE A 68 -18.98 -8.42 -1.98
C ILE A 68 -18.69 -8.51 -3.47
N ASP A 69 -19.26 -7.59 -4.24
CA ASP A 69 -19.12 -7.61 -5.70
C ASP A 69 -17.74 -7.08 -6.13
N ILE A 70 -17.29 -6.00 -5.49
CA ILE A 70 -16.13 -5.21 -5.89
C ILE A 70 -15.29 -4.85 -4.66
N ALA A 71 -13.96 -4.90 -4.77
CA ALA A 71 -13.03 -4.36 -3.79
C ALA A 71 -12.07 -3.34 -4.40
N VAL A 72 -11.82 -2.23 -3.69
CA VAL A 72 -10.80 -1.23 -4.04
C VAL A 72 -9.56 -1.48 -3.19
N LEU A 73 -8.48 -1.93 -3.82
CA LEU A 73 -7.23 -2.31 -3.15
C LEU A 73 -6.29 -1.11 -3.02
N SER A 74 -5.62 -0.99 -1.88
CA SER A 74 -4.56 -0.01 -1.61
C SER A 74 -3.34 -0.70 -0.99
N CYS A 75 -2.15 -0.20 -1.28
CA CYS A 75 -0.96 -0.65 -0.58
C CYS A 75 -1.00 -0.20 0.88
N SER A 76 -0.53 -1.06 1.78
CA SER A 76 -0.31 -0.79 3.20
C SER A 76 0.82 0.24 3.41
N PRO A 77 0.98 0.81 4.62
CA PRO A 77 1.95 1.88 4.90
C PRO A 77 3.41 1.49 4.64
N GLY A 78 4.27 2.47 4.38
CA GLY A 78 5.71 2.27 4.22
C GLY A 78 6.33 3.21 3.18
N PRO A 79 5.88 3.19 1.91
CA PRO A 79 6.46 3.98 0.83
C PRO A 79 6.62 5.47 1.13
N GLU A 80 5.70 6.05 1.88
CA GLU A 80 5.72 7.46 2.30
C GLU A 80 6.88 7.81 3.24
N GLN A 81 7.51 6.80 3.87
CA GLN A 81 8.63 6.96 4.79
C GLN A 81 9.99 6.67 4.14
N PHE A 82 10.00 6.10 2.94
CA PHE A 82 11.22 5.75 2.22
C PHE A 82 11.93 6.99 1.67
N ASP A 83 13.21 6.85 1.32
CA ASP A 83 13.92 7.91 0.60
C ASP A 83 13.32 8.10 -0.80
N ILE A 84 13.48 9.29 -1.39
CA ILE A 84 12.75 9.70 -2.59
C ILE A 84 12.85 8.65 -3.71
N GLN A 85 14.06 8.25 -4.09
CA GLN A 85 14.25 7.30 -5.18
C GLN A 85 13.69 5.90 -4.86
N GLU A 86 13.89 5.44 -3.63
CA GLU A 86 13.40 4.15 -3.16
C GLU A 86 11.87 4.12 -3.13
N SER A 87 11.24 5.24 -2.74
CA SER A 87 9.79 5.45 -2.76
C SER A 87 9.24 5.43 -4.19
N ILE A 88 9.89 6.12 -5.12
CA ILE A 88 9.50 6.14 -6.55
C ILE A 88 9.50 4.72 -7.12
N ASP A 89 10.60 3.98 -6.92
CA ASP A 89 10.75 2.63 -7.44
C ASP A 89 9.75 1.66 -6.80
N ALA A 90 9.54 1.76 -5.49
CA ALA A 90 8.60 0.94 -4.73
C ALA A 90 7.15 1.19 -5.17
N CYS A 91 6.74 2.46 -5.28
CA CYS A 91 5.38 2.82 -5.72
C CYS A 91 5.09 2.29 -7.13
N SER A 92 6.03 2.45 -8.07
CA SER A 92 5.86 1.93 -9.44
C SER A 92 5.63 0.42 -9.45
N LYS A 93 6.45 -0.35 -8.70
CA LYS A 93 6.35 -1.81 -8.63
C LYS A 93 5.03 -2.27 -8.01
N VAL A 94 4.62 -1.66 -6.90
CA VAL A 94 3.34 -1.93 -6.23
C VAL A 94 2.16 -1.66 -7.18
N ASN A 95 2.17 -0.53 -7.86
CA ASN A 95 1.10 -0.16 -8.78
C ASN A 95 1.06 -1.09 -10.00
N ASP A 96 2.20 -1.56 -10.50
CA ASP A 96 2.28 -2.55 -11.58
C ASP A 96 1.72 -3.91 -11.15
N ALA A 97 2.06 -4.37 -9.94
CA ALA A 97 1.53 -5.60 -9.36
C ALA A 97 0.00 -5.53 -9.24
N LEU A 98 -0.52 -4.42 -8.70
CA LEU A 98 -1.96 -4.20 -8.60
C LEU A 98 -2.64 -4.08 -9.98
N GLY A 99 -2.02 -3.39 -10.93
CA GLY A 99 -2.50 -3.30 -12.31
C GLY A 99 -2.63 -4.69 -12.97
N ALA A 100 -1.68 -5.60 -12.71
CA ALA A 100 -1.74 -6.98 -13.19
C ALA A 100 -2.92 -7.75 -12.59
N ILE A 101 -3.23 -7.55 -11.30
CA ILE A 101 -4.39 -8.16 -10.63
C ILE A 101 -5.71 -7.65 -11.22
N ILE A 102 -5.86 -6.34 -11.42
CA ILE A 102 -7.06 -5.75 -12.02
C ILE A 102 -7.28 -6.31 -13.43
N LYS A 103 -6.21 -6.46 -14.22
CA LYS A 103 -6.28 -7.08 -15.55
C LYS A 103 -6.68 -8.56 -15.49
N LYS A 104 -6.20 -9.31 -14.49
CA LYS A 104 -6.51 -10.74 -14.31
C LYS A 104 -7.96 -10.96 -13.87
N TYR A 105 -8.54 -10.07 -13.06
CA TYR A 105 -9.90 -10.19 -12.53
C TYR A 105 -10.73 -8.92 -12.82
N PRO A 106 -11.05 -8.68 -14.11
CA PRO A 106 -11.72 -7.44 -14.52
C PRO A 106 -13.07 -7.28 -13.82
N GLY A 107 -13.31 -6.09 -13.27
CA GLY A 107 -14.56 -5.74 -12.61
C GLY A 107 -14.75 -6.31 -11.20
N ARG A 108 -13.78 -7.07 -10.67
CA ARG A 108 -13.75 -7.54 -9.27
C ARG A 108 -12.87 -6.67 -8.39
N PHE A 109 -11.71 -6.25 -8.91
CA PHE A 109 -10.78 -5.38 -8.20
C PHE A 109 -10.61 -4.04 -8.93
N PHE A 110 -10.48 -2.97 -8.14
CA PHE A 110 -10.08 -1.65 -8.59
C PHE A 110 -8.89 -1.17 -7.76
N GLY A 111 -8.09 -0.28 -8.35
CA GLY A 111 -6.82 0.13 -7.77
C GLY A 111 -6.83 1.53 -7.17
N SER A 112 -6.03 1.68 -6.12
CA SER A 112 -5.66 2.95 -5.51
C SER A 112 -4.19 3.18 -5.79
N ALA A 113 -3.84 4.31 -6.38
CA ALA A 113 -2.44 4.63 -6.62
C ALA A 113 -1.71 4.85 -5.29
N THR A 114 -0.60 4.14 -5.13
CA THR A 114 0.41 4.44 -4.12
C THR A 114 1.42 5.40 -4.73
N LEU A 115 1.71 6.52 -4.06
CA LEU A 115 2.45 7.63 -4.65
C LEU A 115 3.70 8.00 -3.82
N PRO A 116 4.82 8.37 -4.48
CA PRO A 116 6.03 8.84 -3.81
C PRO A 116 5.87 10.29 -3.32
N VAL A 117 5.12 10.48 -2.23
CA VAL A 117 4.66 11.81 -1.76
C VAL A 117 5.76 12.81 -1.39
N LYS A 118 7.01 12.35 -1.20
CA LYS A 118 8.16 13.23 -0.95
C LYS A 118 8.63 13.96 -2.22
N ASP A 119 8.21 13.51 -3.40
CA ASP A 119 8.45 14.17 -4.69
C ASP A 119 7.09 14.39 -5.40
N PRO A 120 6.52 15.60 -5.30
CA PRO A 120 5.22 15.91 -5.91
C PRO A 120 5.18 15.71 -7.43
N GLU A 121 6.28 15.97 -8.14
CA GLU A 121 6.32 15.82 -9.60
C GLU A 121 6.29 14.35 -9.99
N ALA A 122 7.08 13.51 -9.31
CA ALA A 122 7.05 12.07 -9.49
C ALA A 122 5.68 11.49 -9.10
N ALA A 123 5.07 11.96 -8.01
CA ALA A 123 3.73 11.55 -7.58
C ALA A 123 2.66 11.87 -8.62
N CYS A 124 2.69 13.06 -9.23
CA CYS A 124 1.76 13.42 -10.31
C CYS A 124 1.94 12.53 -11.55
N LYS A 125 3.19 12.29 -11.97
CA LYS A 125 3.49 11.40 -13.12
C LYS A 125 2.99 9.98 -12.87
N GLU A 126 3.22 9.45 -11.68
CA GLU A 126 2.80 8.10 -11.32
C GLU A 126 1.28 7.98 -11.22
N LEU A 127 0.60 8.99 -10.65
CA LEU A 127 -0.87 9.02 -10.62
C LEU A 127 -1.46 9.02 -12.04
N GLU A 128 -0.93 9.87 -12.92
CA GLU A 128 -1.37 9.94 -14.32
C GLU A 128 -1.19 8.59 -15.03
N ARG A 129 -0.03 7.94 -14.81
CA ARG A 129 0.26 6.60 -15.35
C ARG A 129 -0.75 5.57 -14.84
N CYS A 130 -1.00 5.53 -13.53
CA CYS A 130 -1.95 4.58 -12.92
C CYS A 130 -3.37 4.73 -13.49
N VAL A 131 -3.83 5.97 -13.63
CA VAL A 131 -5.16 6.26 -14.20
C VAL A 131 -5.21 5.83 -15.67
N LYS A 132 -4.24 6.24 -16.49
CA LYS A 132 -4.26 5.99 -17.94
C LYS A 132 -4.02 4.52 -18.31
N GLN A 133 -3.11 3.85 -17.61
CA GLN A 133 -2.68 2.50 -17.95
C GLN A 133 -3.54 1.42 -17.29
N TYR A 134 -3.98 1.64 -16.05
CA TYR A 134 -4.64 0.62 -15.24
C TYR A 134 -6.07 0.97 -14.84
N GLY A 135 -6.52 2.21 -15.10
CA GLY A 135 -7.86 2.66 -14.72
C GLY A 135 -8.04 2.77 -13.20
N PHE A 136 -6.97 3.08 -12.47
CA PHE A 136 -7.07 3.31 -11.02
C PHE A 136 -8.05 4.44 -10.73
N VAL A 137 -8.87 4.26 -9.68
CA VAL A 137 -10.03 5.12 -9.40
C VAL A 137 -9.80 6.11 -8.25
N ARG A 138 -8.67 5.97 -7.54
CA ARG A 138 -8.27 6.86 -6.46
C ARG A 138 -6.75 6.82 -6.25
N ALA A 139 -6.26 7.70 -5.38
CA ALA A 139 -4.99 7.53 -4.69
C ALA A 139 -5.26 7.25 -3.21
N PHE A 140 -4.37 6.52 -2.54
CA PHE A 140 -4.44 6.29 -1.10
C PHE A 140 -3.09 6.59 -0.48
N LEU A 141 -3.07 7.45 0.53
CA LEU A 141 -1.84 7.96 1.15
C LEU A 141 -1.94 7.77 2.66
N PHE A 142 -0.94 7.15 3.26
CA PHE A 142 -0.76 7.18 4.71
C PHE A 142 -0.02 8.46 5.08
N ILE A 143 -0.56 9.21 6.04
CA ILE A 143 0.04 10.46 6.52
C ILE A 143 0.58 10.20 7.93
N ALA A 144 1.89 9.99 8.05
CA ALA A 144 2.57 9.93 9.35
C ALA A 144 3.53 11.10 9.58
N SER A 145 3.96 11.82 8.53
CA SER A 145 5.00 12.88 8.64
C SER A 145 4.50 14.33 8.60
N ILE A 146 3.30 14.61 8.08
CA ILE A 146 2.81 16.00 7.93
C ILE A 146 2.59 16.66 9.30
N LEU A 147 2.27 15.89 10.34
CA LEU A 147 2.16 16.43 11.70
C LEU A 147 3.51 16.71 12.36
N ASN A 148 4.57 15.95 12.05
CA ASN A 148 5.87 16.16 12.68
C ASN A 148 6.48 17.52 12.27
N HIS A 149 6.39 17.92 10.99
CA HIS A 149 6.94 19.21 10.57
C HIS A 149 6.12 20.42 11.05
N LEU A 150 4.81 20.28 11.31
CA LEU A 150 3.99 21.36 11.86
C LEU A 150 4.24 21.62 13.35
N PHE A 151 4.66 20.61 14.12
CA PHE A 151 4.97 20.77 15.54
C PHE A 151 6.38 21.34 15.80
N TYR A 152 7.37 21.07 14.94
CA TYR A 152 8.73 21.59 15.12
C TYR A 152 8.92 23.05 14.67
N SER A 153 7.94 23.67 14.01
CA SER A 153 7.96 25.09 13.66
C SER A 153 7.23 26.02 14.64
N ILE A 154 6.72 25.48 15.77
CA ILE A 154 5.98 26.23 16.81
C ILE A 154 6.62 26.03 18.21
N LEU A 155 7.84 25.50 18.29
CA LEU A 155 8.62 25.43 19.53
C LEU A 155 10.00 26.07 19.36
#